data_AF-A0A731R6M6-F1
#
_entry.id   AF-A0A731R6M6-F1
#
_cell.length_a   1.000
_cell.length_b   1.000
_cell.length_c   1.000
_cell.angle_alpha   90.00
_cell.angle_beta   90.00
_cell.angle_gamma   90.00
#
_symmetry.space_group_name_H-M   'P 1'
#
loop_
_entity.id
_entity.type
_entity.pdbx_description
1 polymer ?
#
loop_
_entity_poly.entity_id
_entity_poly.type
_entity_poly.pdbx_seq_one_letter_code
_entity_poly.pdbx_strand_id
1 'polypeptide(L)'
;MAYPYQTQGFTLDNSGRRIVVDPVTRIEGHMRCEVNIDSNNVITNAVSTGTMWRGLEVILKGRDPRDAWAFVERICGVCTGTHALTSIRAVENALGIAIPDNANCIRNMMQATLHVHDHLVHFYHLHALDWVDVVAALKADPHQTSAIAQSLSAWPLSSPGYFRDLQNRLKRFIESGQLGPFRNGYWGHPAMKLPPEANLLAVAHYLEALDFQKEIVKIHTVFGGKNPHPNWLVGGVPCAINLDETGAVGAVNMERLNLVSSIIQKARQFCEQVYLPDVLLIASYYKDWAKIGGGLSSMNLLAYGEFPDNPNDYSASNLLLPRGAIINGRFDEIHPVDLTAPDEIQEFVTHSWYTYGNGNNDKGLHPWDGLTEPQLVMGEHYKGTKTFIEQVDESAKYSWIKSPRWKGHAMEVGPLARYLIGYHQNKPEFKEPVDQLLSVLKLPKEALFSTLGRTAARALESVWAGNTLQYFFDRLMRNLKSGDTATANVTLWEPDTWPTSAKGVGFSEAPRGALGHWLKIENQKIDSYQCVVPTTWNAGPRDDKGQIGAYEAALMGTKLAVPDQPLEILRTLHSFDPCLACSTHVIDNHGGELVRVQVR
;
A
#
# COMPACT_ATOMS: atom_id res chain seq x y z
N MET A 1 -6.52 -33.43 -13.00
CA MET A 1 -5.87 -33.35 -14.33
C MET A 1 -5.37 -31.92 -14.50
N ALA A 2 -4.27 -31.68 -15.24
CA ALA A 2 -3.91 -30.31 -15.59
C ALA A 2 -4.95 -29.74 -16.56
N TYR A 3 -5.51 -28.57 -16.25
CA TYR A 3 -6.47 -27.88 -17.12
C TYR A 3 -5.83 -26.61 -17.67
N PRO A 4 -5.03 -26.71 -18.76
CA PRO A 4 -4.46 -25.53 -19.36
C PRO A 4 -5.58 -24.66 -19.93
N TYR A 5 -5.62 -23.39 -19.54
CA TYR A 5 -6.58 -22.42 -20.06
C TYR A 5 -5.90 -21.07 -20.29
N GLN A 6 -6.58 -20.20 -21.05
CA GLN A 6 -6.06 -18.89 -21.41
C GLN A 6 -6.97 -17.80 -20.86
N THR A 7 -6.37 -16.75 -20.31
CA THR A 7 -7.07 -15.57 -19.83
C THR A 7 -6.14 -14.36 -19.88
N GLN A 8 -6.67 -13.18 -20.24
CA GLN A 8 -5.94 -11.91 -20.23
C GLN A 8 -4.60 -11.94 -21.01
N GLY A 9 -4.49 -12.79 -22.04
CA GLY A 9 -3.27 -12.99 -22.83
C GLY A 9 -2.24 -13.97 -22.24
N PHE A 10 -2.48 -14.49 -21.02
CA PHE A 10 -1.65 -15.51 -20.39
C PHE A 10 -2.18 -16.91 -20.69
N THR A 11 -1.28 -17.88 -20.81
CA THR A 11 -1.61 -19.32 -20.80
C THR A 11 -1.23 -19.87 -19.43
N LEU A 12 -2.22 -20.32 -18.67
CA LEU A 12 -2.04 -20.88 -17.34
C LEU A 12 -1.94 -22.40 -17.45
N ASP A 13 -0.82 -22.97 -17.01
CA ASP A 13 -0.58 -24.40 -16.95
C ASP A 13 -0.06 -24.79 -15.56
N ASN A 14 -0.87 -25.57 -14.84
CA ASN A 14 -0.57 -26.07 -13.51
C ASN A 14 0.12 -27.45 -13.50
N SER A 15 0.61 -27.91 -14.66
CA SER A 15 1.54 -29.03 -14.77
C SER A 15 2.95 -28.66 -14.25
N GLY A 16 3.91 -29.57 -14.40
CA GLY A 16 5.31 -29.30 -14.02
C GLY A 16 5.59 -29.26 -12.51
N ARG A 17 6.74 -28.71 -12.15
CA ARG A 17 7.19 -28.63 -10.74
C ARG A 17 6.45 -27.50 -10.04
N ARG A 18 5.92 -27.76 -8.85
CA ARG A 18 5.29 -26.74 -8.00
C ARG A 18 6.25 -26.26 -6.92
N ILE A 19 6.42 -24.95 -6.82
CA ILE A 19 7.22 -24.26 -5.79
C ILE A 19 6.26 -23.57 -4.84
N VAL A 20 6.56 -23.63 -3.53
CA VAL A 20 5.76 -23.02 -2.47
C VAL A 20 6.64 -22.03 -1.72
N VAL A 21 6.14 -20.81 -1.53
CA VAL A 21 6.74 -19.78 -0.68
C VAL A 21 5.76 -19.44 0.42
N ASP A 22 5.98 -20.06 1.59
CA ASP A 22 5.14 -19.90 2.78
C ASP A 22 6.02 -20.10 4.04
N PRO A 23 6.30 -19.03 4.82
CA PRO A 23 5.74 -17.69 4.68
C PRO A 23 6.41 -16.88 3.56
N VAL A 24 5.64 -15.98 2.93
CA VAL A 24 6.22 -14.82 2.25
C VAL A 24 6.60 -13.80 3.33
N THR A 25 7.90 -13.54 3.51
CA THR A 25 8.43 -12.61 4.53
C THR A 25 8.61 -11.21 3.96
N ARG A 26 8.92 -10.21 4.81
CA ARG A 26 9.08 -8.79 4.41
C ARG A 26 7.84 -8.20 3.72
N ILE A 27 6.69 -8.67 4.15
CA ILE A 27 5.38 -8.10 3.88
C ILE A 27 4.68 -7.88 5.21
N GLU A 28 3.58 -7.14 5.19
CA GLU A 28 2.68 -7.11 6.32
C GLU A 28 1.68 -8.28 6.22
N GLY A 29 1.46 -8.98 7.33
CA GLY A 29 0.48 -10.07 7.43
C GLY A 29 1.01 -11.44 6.99
N HIS A 30 0.10 -12.31 6.52
CA HIS A 30 0.42 -13.71 6.17
C HIS A 30 -0.04 -14.06 4.76
N MET A 31 0.92 -14.31 3.87
CA MET A 31 0.68 -14.73 2.49
C MET A 31 1.36 -16.08 2.23
N ARG A 32 0.70 -16.87 1.39
CA ARG A 32 1.26 -18.03 0.71
C ARG A 32 1.23 -17.78 -0.79
N CYS A 33 2.36 -18.01 -1.45
CA CYS A 33 2.47 -17.97 -2.90
C CYS A 33 2.86 -19.37 -3.39
N GLU A 34 2.14 -19.87 -4.38
CA GLU A 34 2.51 -21.11 -5.07
C GLU A 34 2.63 -20.85 -6.57
N VAL A 35 3.62 -21.46 -7.19
CA VAL A 35 3.84 -21.35 -8.63
C VAL A 35 4.15 -22.70 -9.25
N ASN A 36 3.73 -22.89 -10.49
CA ASN A 36 4.22 -23.98 -11.31
C ASN A 36 5.28 -23.46 -12.27
N ILE A 37 6.32 -24.27 -12.52
CA ILE A 37 7.35 -23.98 -13.50
C ILE A 37 7.48 -25.08 -14.55
N ASP A 38 7.78 -24.64 -15.77
CA ASP A 38 8.14 -25.52 -16.87
C ASP A 38 9.58 -26.08 -16.73
N SER A 39 9.99 -26.90 -17.70
CA SER A 39 11.34 -27.46 -17.77
C SER A 39 12.45 -26.41 -17.95
N ASN A 40 12.11 -25.16 -18.27
CA ASN A 40 13.03 -24.04 -18.44
C ASN A 40 13.07 -23.11 -17.20
N ASN A 41 12.44 -23.52 -16.10
CA ASN A 41 12.25 -22.75 -14.88
C ASN A 41 11.46 -21.44 -15.09
N VAL A 42 10.53 -21.41 -16.04
CA VAL A 42 9.63 -20.27 -16.26
C VAL A 42 8.30 -20.54 -15.59
N ILE A 43 7.76 -19.55 -14.88
CA ILE A 43 6.46 -19.64 -14.21
C ILE A 43 5.33 -19.73 -15.24
N THR A 44 4.58 -20.82 -15.18
CA THR A 44 3.43 -21.13 -16.04
C THR A 44 2.08 -21.04 -15.31
N ASN A 45 2.10 -20.98 -13.98
CA ASN A 45 0.93 -20.75 -13.15
C ASN A 45 1.37 -20.08 -11.85
N ALA A 46 0.56 -19.16 -11.34
CA ALA A 46 0.78 -18.50 -10.07
C ALA A 46 -0.53 -18.45 -9.28
N VAL A 47 -0.42 -18.61 -7.97
CA VAL A 47 -1.55 -18.69 -7.02
C VAL A 47 -1.28 -17.79 -5.84
N SER A 48 -2.16 -16.80 -5.61
CA SER A 48 -2.05 -15.85 -4.49
C SER A 48 -3.03 -16.19 -3.36
N THR A 49 -2.50 -16.67 -2.23
CA THR A 49 -3.32 -17.10 -1.09
C THR A 49 -3.08 -16.19 0.11
N GLY A 50 -4.11 -15.44 0.53
CA GLY A 50 -4.11 -14.80 1.84
C GLY A 50 -4.45 -15.83 2.92
N THR A 51 -3.58 -15.98 3.91
CA THR A 51 -3.65 -17.09 4.89
C THR A 51 -4.24 -16.68 6.25
N MET A 52 -4.94 -15.54 6.34
CA MET A 52 -5.52 -15.05 7.59
C MET A 52 -6.82 -14.27 7.39
N TRP A 53 -7.63 -14.10 8.44
CA TRP A 53 -8.87 -13.28 8.47
C TRP A 53 -9.31 -12.93 9.91
N ARG A 54 -9.95 -11.77 10.14
CA ARG A 54 -10.68 -11.43 11.41
C ARG A 54 -12.18 -11.22 11.26
N GLY A 55 -12.61 -10.59 10.17
CA GLY A 55 -13.98 -10.10 10.02
C GLY A 55 -14.31 -8.75 10.68
N LEU A 56 -13.55 -7.68 10.41
CA LEU A 56 -13.90 -6.31 10.86
C LEU A 56 -15.30 -5.88 10.37
N GLU A 57 -15.63 -6.22 9.13
CA GLU A 57 -16.94 -5.99 8.52
C GLU A 57 -18.09 -6.61 9.33
N VAL A 58 -17.83 -7.72 10.03
CA VAL A 58 -18.78 -8.35 10.96
C VAL A 58 -18.78 -7.64 12.32
N ILE A 59 -17.59 -7.32 12.85
CA ILE A 59 -17.39 -6.67 14.15
C ILE A 59 -18.00 -5.26 14.22
N LEU A 60 -18.10 -4.55 13.09
CA LEU A 60 -18.65 -3.20 13.03
C LEU A 60 -20.20 -3.15 13.09
N LYS A 61 -20.89 -4.26 12.82
CA LYS A 61 -22.36 -4.30 12.90
C LYS A 61 -22.84 -3.90 14.30
N GLY A 62 -23.83 -3.02 14.35
CA GLY A 62 -24.43 -2.53 15.60
C GLY A 62 -23.56 -1.54 16.39
N ARG A 63 -22.43 -1.06 15.85
CA ARG A 63 -21.63 -0.01 16.52
C ARG A 63 -22.12 1.40 16.18
N ASP A 64 -21.71 2.37 16.99
CA ASP A 64 -21.92 3.78 16.69
C ASP A 64 -21.02 4.20 15.50
N PRO A 65 -21.57 4.84 14.45
CA PRO A 65 -20.79 5.33 13.32
C PRO A 65 -19.60 6.22 13.70
N ARG A 66 -19.68 6.97 14.80
CA ARG A 66 -18.57 7.83 15.28
C ARG A 66 -17.37 7.04 15.77
N ASP A 67 -17.58 5.81 16.23
CA ASP A 67 -16.52 4.93 16.73
C ASP A 67 -15.83 4.14 15.62
N ALA A 68 -16.48 4.01 14.46
CA ALA A 68 -16.06 3.10 13.38
C ALA A 68 -14.58 3.28 13.01
N TRP A 69 -14.12 4.52 12.87
CA TRP A 69 -12.75 4.84 12.47
C TRP A 69 -11.72 4.20 13.40
N ALA A 70 -12.00 4.13 14.71
CA ALA A 70 -11.07 3.57 15.68
C ALA A 70 -10.94 2.05 15.56
N PHE A 71 -11.99 1.37 15.11
CA PHE A 71 -11.97 -0.08 14.84
C PHE A 71 -11.25 -0.37 13.54
N VAL A 72 -11.66 0.28 12.45
CA VAL A 72 -11.09 0.01 11.13
C VAL A 72 -9.68 0.55 10.97
N GLU A 73 -9.25 1.52 11.78
CA GLU A 73 -7.84 1.91 11.85
C GLU A 73 -6.94 0.75 12.28
N ARG A 74 -7.47 -0.20 13.05
CA ARG A 74 -6.74 -1.42 13.44
C ARG A 74 -6.74 -2.43 12.31
N ILE A 75 -7.33 -2.13 11.15
CA ILE A 75 -7.18 -2.96 9.96
C ILE A 75 -5.69 -3.23 9.71
N CYS A 76 -4.84 -2.22 9.89
CA CYS A 76 -3.40 -2.38 9.76
C CYS A 76 -2.61 -1.30 10.50
N GLY A 77 -1.47 -1.69 11.08
CA GLY A 77 -0.52 -0.78 11.71
C GLY A 77 0.56 -0.21 10.77
N VAL A 78 0.71 -0.75 9.56
CA VAL A 78 1.62 -0.24 8.52
C VAL A 78 0.92 0.83 7.70
N CYS A 79 -0.22 0.49 7.06
CA CYS A 79 -1.09 1.44 6.35
C CYS A 79 -1.88 2.36 7.32
N THR A 80 -1.27 2.77 8.46
CA THR A 80 -1.93 3.39 9.62
C THR A 80 -2.42 4.82 9.34
N GLY A 81 -3.68 5.08 9.67
CA GLY A 81 -4.38 6.35 9.48
C GLY A 81 -5.33 6.29 8.28
N THR A 82 -4.99 5.53 7.24
CA THR A 82 -5.74 5.59 5.99
C THR A 82 -7.14 4.99 6.12
N HIS A 83 -7.31 3.90 6.88
CA HIS A 83 -8.63 3.33 7.15
C HIS A 83 -9.49 4.23 8.05
N ALA A 84 -8.87 4.91 9.03
CA ALA A 84 -9.59 5.91 9.82
C ALA A 84 -10.10 7.07 8.94
N LEU A 85 -9.24 7.60 8.06
CA LEU A 85 -9.58 8.64 7.09
C LEU A 85 -10.73 8.20 6.17
N THR A 86 -10.66 6.99 5.62
CA THR A 86 -11.74 6.45 4.78
C THR A 86 -13.03 6.29 5.57
N SER A 87 -12.95 5.83 6.82
CA SER A 87 -14.12 5.67 7.68
C SER A 87 -14.83 6.97 8.00
N ILE A 88 -14.10 8.00 8.45
CA ILE A 88 -14.72 9.29 8.77
C ILE A 88 -15.33 9.91 7.51
N ARG A 89 -14.66 9.80 6.35
CA ARG A 89 -15.23 10.23 5.06
C ARG A 89 -16.52 9.49 4.71
N ALA A 90 -16.58 8.18 4.96
CA ALA A 90 -17.78 7.39 4.69
C ALA A 90 -18.96 7.79 5.56
N VAL A 91 -18.70 8.05 6.86
CA VAL A 91 -19.73 8.50 7.80
C VAL A 91 -20.18 9.93 7.48
N GLU A 92 -19.23 10.82 7.18
CA GLU A 92 -19.53 12.20 6.79
C GLU A 92 -20.31 12.27 5.48
N ASN A 93 -19.99 11.40 4.52
CA ASN A 93 -20.76 11.26 3.29
C ASN A 93 -22.19 10.77 3.55
N ALA A 94 -22.36 9.76 4.41
CA ALA A 94 -23.70 9.26 4.78
C ALA A 94 -24.56 10.33 5.47
N LEU A 95 -23.95 11.11 6.37
CA LEU A 95 -24.65 12.06 7.22
C LEU A 95 -24.71 13.48 6.62
N GLY A 96 -24.02 13.75 5.51
CA GLY A 96 -23.95 15.08 4.91
C GLY A 96 -23.14 16.09 5.74
N ILE A 97 -22.10 15.63 6.44
CA ILE A 97 -21.26 16.48 7.28
C ILE A 97 -20.20 17.18 6.44
N ALA A 98 -20.14 18.51 6.53
CA ALA A 98 -19.08 19.32 5.95
C ALA A 98 -18.04 19.70 7.02
N ILE A 99 -16.79 19.30 6.84
CA ILE A 99 -15.67 19.62 7.74
C ILE A 99 -15.07 21.01 7.41
N PRO A 100 -14.46 21.70 8.39
CA PRO A 100 -13.75 22.96 8.12
C PRO A 100 -12.45 22.74 7.33
N ASP A 101 -11.92 23.82 6.72
CA ASP A 101 -10.75 23.77 5.84
C ASP A 101 -9.49 23.27 6.55
N ASN A 102 -9.24 23.73 7.78
CA ASN A 102 -8.07 23.29 8.54
C ASN A 102 -8.13 21.79 8.86
N ALA A 103 -9.33 21.23 9.07
CA ALA A 103 -9.48 19.79 9.25
C ALA A 103 -9.10 19.04 7.98
N ASN A 104 -9.54 19.51 6.80
CA ASN A 104 -9.14 18.94 5.52
C ASN A 104 -7.61 19.01 5.32
N CYS A 105 -7.01 20.18 5.58
CA CYS A 105 -5.56 20.36 5.50
C CYS A 105 -4.82 19.37 6.40
N ILE A 106 -5.21 19.25 7.67
CA ILE A 106 -4.56 18.35 8.63
C ILE A 106 -4.75 16.88 8.23
N ARG A 107 -5.95 16.49 7.79
CA ARG A 107 -6.19 15.12 7.28
C ARG A 107 -5.31 14.80 6.08
N ASN A 108 -5.19 15.73 5.14
CA ASN A 108 -4.30 15.59 3.97
C ASN A 108 -2.83 15.54 4.38
N MET A 109 -2.39 16.34 5.37
CA MET A 109 -1.03 16.25 5.89
C MET A 109 -0.76 14.91 6.57
N MET A 110 -1.71 14.36 7.32
CA MET A 110 -1.58 13.02 7.91
C MET A 110 -1.47 11.96 6.80
N GLN A 111 -2.36 11.98 5.81
CA GLN A 111 -2.28 11.03 4.70
C GLN A 111 -0.97 11.16 3.89
N ALA A 112 -0.48 12.38 3.65
CA ALA A 112 0.79 12.60 2.95
C ALA A 112 1.99 12.15 3.79
N THR A 113 1.94 12.37 5.12
CA THR A 113 2.94 11.85 6.06
C THR A 113 3.02 10.33 6.00
N LEU A 114 1.86 9.65 5.98
CA LEU A 114 1.80 8.20 5.79
C LEU A 114 2.43 7.77 4.47
N HIS A 115 2.08 8.41 3.35
CA HIS A 115 2.67 8.08 2.04
C HIS A 115 4.20 8.17 2.06
N VAL A 116 4.76 9.25 2.62
CA VAL A 116 6.22 9.43 2.73
C VAL A 116 6.86 8.35 3.61
N HIS A 117 6.30 8.14 4.82
CA HIS A 117 6.82 7.17 5.78
C HIS A 117 6.77 5.73 5.25
N ASP A 118 5.61 5.32 4.75
CA ASP A 118 5.34 3.96 4.30
C ASP A 118 6.19 3.59 3.09
N HIS A 119 6.25 4.47 2.09
CA HIS A 119 7.06 4.24 0.88
C HIS A 119 8.55 4.13 1.19
N LEU A 120 9.04 4.95 2.12
CA LEU A 120 10.43 4.91 2.56
C LEU A 120 10.76 3.59 3.27
N VAL A 121 9.93 3.21 4.25
CA VAL A 121 10.10 1.97 5.02
C VAL A 121 9.96 0.75 4.12
N HIS A 122 8.98 0.75 3.22
CA HIS A 122 8.79 -0.32 2.25
C HIS A 122 10.04 -0.54 1.42
N PHE A 123 10.58 0.52 0.81
CA PHE A 123 11.72 0.36 -0.07
C PHE A 123 12.92 -0.21 0.67
N TYR A 124 13.32 0.38 1.79
CA TYR A 124 14.53 -0.08 2.48
C TYR A 124 14.29 -1.38 3.25
N HIS A 125 13.28 -1.44 4.11
CA HIS A 125 13.16 -2.51 5.10
C HIS A 125 12.34 -3.71 4.63
N LEU A 126 11.55 -3.56 3.56
CA LEU A 126 10.78 -4.66 2.97
C LEU A 126 11.35 -5.09 1.62
N HIS A 127 11.75 -4.16 0.75
CA HIS A 127 12.07 -4.50 -0.64
C HIS A 127 13.56 -4.55 -0.98
N ALA A 128 14.40 -3.70 -0.38
CA ALA A 128 15.79 -3.49 -0.82
C ALA A 128 16.64 -4.77 -0.77
N LEU A 129 16.40 -5.65 0.20
CA LEU A 129 17.13 -6.91 0.34
C LEU A 129 16.82 -7.94 -0.75
N ASP A 130 15.89 -7.64 -1.66
CA ASP A 130 15.76 -8.39 -2.91
C ASP A 130 16.78 -7.96 -3.97
N TRP A 131 17.30 -6.73 -3.88
CA TRP A 131 18.14 -6.08 -4.88
C TRP A 131 19.58 -5.89 -4.39
N VAL A 132 19.77 -5.85 -3.07
CA VAL A 132 21.02 -5.54 -2.38
C VAL A 132 21.55 -6.79 -1.72
N ASP A 133 22.77 -7.19 -2.07
CA ASP A 133 23.50 -8.25 -1.40
C ASP A 133 24.30 -7.67 -0.23
N VAL A 134 23.79 -7.88 0.99
CA VAL A 134 24.39 -7.35 2.22
C VAL A 134 25.78 -7.93 2.47
N VAL A 135 26.03 -9.18 2.09
CA VAL A 135 27.35 -9.81 2.32
C VAL A 135 28.36 -9.31 1.28
N ALA A 136 27.92 -9.05 0.05
CA ALA A 136 28.77 -8.45 -0.98
C ALA A 136 29.29 -7.06 -0.58
N ALA A 137 28.55 -6.29 0.24
CA ALA A 137 28.99 -5.00 0.76
C ALA A 137 30.31 -5.07 1.56
N LEU A 138 30.64 -6.23 2.15
CA LEU A 138 31.92 -6.43 2.86
C LEU A 138 33.15 -6.40 1.93
N LYS A 139 32.94 -6.54 0.61
CA LYS A 139 34.01 -6.53 -0.40
C LYS A 139 34.26 -5.14 -1.00
N ALA A 140 33.44 -4.15 -0.63
CA ALA A 140 33.49 -2.82 -1.21
C ALA A 140 34.73 -2.02 -0.80
N ASP A 141 35.22 -1.16 -1.69
CA ASP A 141 36.14 -0.07 -1.34
C ASP A 141 35.35 1.14 -0.81
N PRO A 142 35.54 1.56 0.47
CA PRO A 142 34.86 2.73 1.02
C PRO A 142 35.14 4.05 0.29
N HIS A 143 36.32 4.21 -0.33
CA HIS A 143 36.62 5.42 -1.11
C HIS A 143 35.81 5.48 -2.41
N GLN A 144 35.66 4.34 -3.10
CA GLN A 144 34.83 4.27 -4.30
C GLN A 144 33.34 4.38 -3.96
N THR A 145 32.91 3.77 -2.85
CA THR A 145 31.54 3.92 -2.34
C THR A 145 31.21 5.40 -2.06
N SER A 146 32.13 6.12 -1.43
CA SER A 146 32.03 7.57 -1.21
C SER A 146 31.92 8.36 -2.51
N ALA A 147 32.78 8.09 -3.49
CA ALA A 147 32.75 8.75 -4.79
C ALA A 147 31.43 8.49 -5.53
N ILE A 148 30.91 7.25 -5.50
CA ILE A 148 29.61 6.90 -6.09
C ILE A 148 28.50 7.70 -5.40
N ALA A 149 28.44 7.69 -4.06
CA ALA A 149 27.43 8.41 -3.30
C ALA A 149 27.40 9.91 -3.62
N GLN A 150 28.58 10.55 -3.69
CA GLN A 150 28.74 11.97 -4.00
C GLN A 150 28.44 12.31 -5.47
N SER A 151 28.67 11.37 -6.39
CA SER A 151 28.30 11.54 -7.80
C SER A 151 26.80 11.40 -8.06
N LEU A 152 26.11 10.68 -7.17
CA LEU A 152 24.69 10.38 -7.27
C LEU A 152 23.82 11.46 -6.62
N SER A 153 24.26 12.02 -5.49
CA SER A 153 23.45 12.93 -4.68
C SER A 153 24.30 13.91 -3.86
N ALA A 154 23.68 15.02 -3.47
CA ALA A 154 24.23 16.00 -2.54
C ALA A 154 24.06 15.61 -1.06
N TRP A 155 23.67 14.38 -0.75
CA TRP A 155 23.52 13.89 0.62
C TRP A 155 24.87 13.96 1.39
N PRO A 156 24.89 14.56 2.59
CA PRO A 156 26.15 14.86 3.28
C PRO A 156 26.84 13.66 3.94
N LEU A 157 26.11 12.58 4.27
CA LEU A 157 26.68 11.38 4.92
C LEU A 157 27.33 10.45 3.89
N SER A 158 28.40 10.93 3.26
CA SER A 158 29.01 10.26 2.11
C SER A 158 30.53 10.14 2.22
N SER A 159 31.12 10.34 3.40
CA SER A 159 32.58 10.30 3.56
C SER A 159 33.14 8.86 3.47
N PRO A 160 34.39 8.66 3.00
CA PRO A 160 35.01 7.32 2.99
C PRO A 160 35.13 6.71 4.39
N GLY A 161 35.37 7.53 5.41
CA GLY A 161 35.44 7.10 6.81
C GLY A 161 34.11 6.54 7.31
N TYR A 162 33.00 7.22 7.01
CA TYR A 162 31.65 6.75 7.35
C TYR A 162 31.35 5.36 6.77
N PHE A 163 31.61 5.16 5.47
CA PHE A 163 31.39 3.86 4.83
C PHE A 163 32.32 2.77 5.38
N ARG A 164 33.58 3.09 5.71
CA ARG A 164 34.52 2.16 6.34
C ARG A 164 34.02 1.72 7.73
N ASP A 165 33.55 2.66 8.55
CA ASP A 165 33.06 2.38 9.89
C ASP A 165 31.78 1.53 9.85
N LEU A 166 30.87 1.83 8.92
CA LEU A 166 29.68 1.03 8.68
C LEU A 166 30.01 -0.39 8.20
N GLN A 167 30.94 -0.52 7.24
CA GLN A 167 31.42 -1.81 6.75
C GLN A 167 32.06 -2.63 7.89
N ASN A 168 32.85 -1.99 8.76
CA ASN A 168 33.43 -2.63 9.95
C ASN A 168 32.36 -3.07 10.97
N ARG A 169 31.29 -2.29 11.14
CA ARG A 169 30.14 -2.68 11.97
C ARG A 169 29.43 -3.89 11.38
N LEU A 170 29.17 -3.91 10.08
CA LEU A 170 28.55 -5.03 9.39
C LEU A 170 29.44 -6.29 9.44
N LYS A 171 30.76 -6.13 9.26
CA LYS A 171 31.74 -7.21 9.35
C LYS A 171 31.67 -7.88 10.72
N ARG A 172 31.75 -7.11 11.81
CA ARG A 172 31.62 -7.64 13.18
C ARG A 172 30.27 -8.33 13.40
N PHE A 173 29.19 -7.78 12.85
CA PHE A 173 27.86 -8.39 12.95
C PHE A 173 27.79 -9.75 12.26
N ILE A 174 28.34 -9.89 11.05
CA ILE A 174 28.37 -11.16 10.31
C ILE A 174 29.35 -12.15 10.96
N GLU A 175 30.55 -11.71 11.35
CA GLU A 175 31.57 -12.54 12.01
C GLU A 175 31.12 -13.07 13.39
N SER A 176 30.13 -12.43 14.03
CA SER A 176 29.53 -12.95 15.26
C SER A 176 28.82 -14.29 15.08
N GLY A 177 28.50 -14.69 13.84
CA GLY A 177 27.66 -15.85 13.55
C GLY A 177 26.17 -15.66 13.85
N GLN A 178 25.77 -14.47 14.34
CA GLN A 178 24.40 -14.11 14.69
C GLN A 178 23.81 -13.13 13.66
N LEU A 179 23.62 -13.59 12.42
CA LEU A 179 23.21 -12.75 11.29
C LEU A 179 21.79 -12.16 11.41
N GLY A 180 21.01 -12.54 12.41
CA GLY A 180 19.68 -11.98 12.68
C GLY A 180 18.79 -11.95 11.42
N PRO A 181 18.27 -10.77 11.02
CA PRO A 181 17.47 -10.62 9.80
C PRO A 181 18.17 -11.05 8.50
N PHE A 182 19.50 -11.13 8.48
CA PHE A 182 20.28 -11.51 7.29
C PHE A 182 20.58 -13.02 7.24
N ARG A 183 20.15 -13.80 8.24
CA ARG A 183 20.38 -15.24 8.25
C ARG A 183 19.60 -15.92 7.13
N ASN A 184 20.26 -16.84 6.40
CA ASN A 184 19.66 -17.59 5.28
C ASN A 184 19.06 -16.69 4.18
N GLY A 185 19.56 -15.47 4.02
CA GLY A 185 19.22 -14.63 2.88
C GLY A 185 19.80 -15.16 1.56
N TYR A 186 19.32 -14.62 0.44
CA TYR A 186 19.71 -15.03 -0.92
C TYR A 186 21.03 -14.40 -1.37
N TRP A 187 22.00 -14.32 -0.46
CA TRP A 187 23.31 -13.70 -0.71
C TRP A 187 24.13 -14.54 -1.70
N GLY A 188 24.73 -13.89 -2.69
CA GLY A 188 25.44 -14.54 -3.80
C GLY A 188 24.53 -15.12 -4.88
N HIS A 189 23.21 -14.95 -4.80
CA HIS A 189 22.30 -15.40 -5.85
C HIS A 189 22.65 -14.72 -7.19
N PRO A 190 22.64 -15.45 -8.33
CA PRO A 190 23.05 -14.89 -9.63
C PRO A 190 22.18 -13.72 -10.11
N ALA A 191 20.97 -13.60 -9.59
CA ALA A 191 20.11 -12.46 -9.86
C ALA A 191 20.48 -11.20 -9.06
N MET A 192 21.44 -11.23 -8.11
CA MET A 192 22.01 -10.05 -7.45
C MET A 192 23.13 -9.46 -8.32
N LYS A 193 22.96 -8.22 -8.80
CA LYS A 193 23.77 -7.61 -9.87
C LYS A 193 24.50 -6.32 -9.46
N LEU A 194 24.26 -5.82 -8.24
CA LEU A 194 24.95 -4.61 -7.78
C LEU A 194 26.44 -4.90 -7.49
N PRO A 195 27.36 -4.00 -7.86
CA PRO A 195 28.74 -4.08 -7.41
C PRO A 195 28.83 -3.90 -5.88
N PRO A 196 29.92 -4.38 -5.24
CA PRO A 196 30.11 -4.25 -3.80
C PRO A 196 29.88 -2.83 -3.26
N GLU A 197 30.36 -1.81 -3.97
CA GLU A 197 30.25 -0.40 -3.58
C GLU A 197 28.80 0.08 -3.53
N ALA A 198 27.99 -0.28 -4.54
CA ALA A 198 26.57 0.05 -4.55
C ALA A 198 25.80 -0.72 -3.47
N ASN A 199 26.21 -1.96 -3.15
CA ASN A 199 25.65 -2.68 -2.02
C ASN A 199 25.96 -1.99 -0.69
N LEU A 200 27.21 -1.55 -0.47
CA LEU A 200 27.59 -0.86 0.76
C LEU A 200 26.86 0.48 0.91
N LEU A 201 26.70 1.23 -0.18
CA LEU A 201 25.89 2.44 -0.20
C LEU A 201 24.43 2.16 0.23
N ALA A 202 23.78 1.19 -0.42
CA ALA A 202 22.40 0.85 -0.13
C ALA A 202 22.20 0.30 1.30
N VAL A 203 23.17 -0.46 1.84
CA VAL A 203 23.15 -0.90 3.24
C VAL A 203 23.31 0.27 4.21
N ALA A 204 24.13 1.27 3.87
CA ALA A 204 24.24 2.49 4.68
C ALA A 204 22.89 3.21 4.73
N HIS A 205 22.28 3.46 3.58
CA HIS A 205 20.99 4.14 3.48
C HIS A 205 19.84 3.32 4.07
N TYR A 206 19.88 1.99 4.01
CA TYR A 206 18.96 1.11 4.74
C TYR A 206 18.96 1.40 6.24
N LEU A 207 20.14 1.59 6.83
CA LEU A 207 20.30 1.87 8.26
C LEU A 207 19.91 3.32 8.59
N GLU A 208 20.31 4.29 7.76
CA GLU A 208 19.88 5.69 7.91
C GLU A 208 18.35 5.82 7.82
N ALA A 209 17.71 5.11 6.89
CA ALA A 209 16.26 5.11 6.75
C ALA A 209 15.57 4.48 7.97
N LEU A 210 16.16 3.44 8.57
CA LEU A 210 15.62 2.80 9.78
C LEU A 210 15.61 3.77 10.96
N ASP A 211 16.65 4.60 11.06
CA ASP A 211 16.73 5.66 12.05
C ASP A 211 15.82 6.84 11.70
N PHE A 212 15.80 7.29 10.46
CA PHE A 212 15.09 8.51 10.08
C PHE A 212 13.57 8.37 10.07
N GLN A 213 13.02 7.21 9.68
CA GLN A 213 11.58 7.03 9.53
C GLN A 213 10.76 7.39 10.78
N LYS A 214 11.33 7.21 11.98
CA LYS A 214 10.69 7.55 13.26
C LYS A 214 10.41 9.05 13.43
N GLU A 215 11.13 9.90 12.70
CA GLU A 215 10.97 11.35 12.74
C GLU A 215 9.74 11.78 11.94
N ILE A 216 9.51 11.17 10.78
CA ILE A 216 8.42 11.50 9.85
C ILE A 216 7.07 11.44 10.57
N VAL A 217 6.85 10.35 11.32
CA VAL A 217 5.58 10.09 12.00
C VAL A 217 5.28 11.02 13.18
N LYS A 218 6.23 11.86 13.61
CA LYS A 218 5.95 12.88 14.64
C LYS A 218 4.89 13.89 14.19
N ILE A 219 4.66 14.05 12.88
CA ILE A 219 3.53 14.83 12.36
C ILE A 219 2.19 14.18 12.76
N HIS A 220 2.06 12.86 12.62
CA HIS A 220 0.89 12.13 13.17
C HIS A 220 0.79 12.27 14.68
N THR A 221 1.92 12.30 15.41
CA THR A 221 1.91 12.50 16.86
C THR A 221 1.38 13.89 17.26
N VAL A 222 1.72 14.94 16.52
CA VAL A 222 1.22 16.31 16.80
C VAL A 222 -0.29 16.40 16.60
N PHE A 223 -0.82 15.90 15.48
CA PHE A 223 -2.23 16.08 15.13
C PHE A 223 -3.15 14.94 15.62
N GLY A 224 -2.63 13.71 15.66
CA GLY A 224 -3.36 12.51 16.04
C GLY A 224 -2.93 11.90 17.36
N GLY A 225 -2.01 12.53 18.10
CA GLY A 225 -1.57 12.13 19.45
C GLY A 225 -0.55 10.99 19.52
N LYS A 226 -0.49 10.12 18.51
CA LYS A 226 0.43 8.96 18.46
C LYS A 226 0.63 8.42 17.04
N ASN A 227 1.70 7.66 16.86
CA ASN A 227 1.89 6.76 15.74
C ASN A 227 2.60 5.47 16.24
N PRO A 228 2.21 4.27 15.80
CA PRO A 228 1.06 3.97 14.92
C PRO A 228 -0.28 4.33 15.56
N HIS A 229 -1.35 4.25 14.77
CA HIS A 229 -2.73 4.36 15.23
C HIS A 229 -3.13 5.74 15.80
N PRO A 230 -2.94 6.84 15.03
CA PRO A 230 -3.39 8.17 15.42
C PRO A 230 -4.90 8.24 15.62
N ASN A 231 -5.36 9.26 16.34
CA ASN A 231 -6.76 9.56 16.58
C ASN A 231 -7.35 10.48 15.50
N TRP A 232 -8.63 10.27 15.19
CA TRP A 232 -9.40 11.02 14.20
C TRP A 232 -10.78 11.38 14.77
N LEU A 233 -11.58 12.14 14.02
CA LEU A 233 -12.90 12.60 14.46
C LEU A 233 -13.86 12.71 13.27
N VAL A 234 -15.06 12.13 13.38
CA VAL A 234 -16.17 12.43 12.47
C VAL A 234 -16.56 13.91 12.66
N GLY A 235 -16.49 14.71 11.60
CA GLY A 235 -16.72 16.15 11.65
C GLY A 235 -15.44 17.00 11.59
N GLY A 236 -14.25 16.41 11.68
CA GLY A 236 -13.00 17.14 11.46
C GLY A 236 -11.77 16.45 12.05
N VAL A 237 -11.04 17.15 12.93
CA VAL A 237 -9.89 16.63 13.67
C VAL A 237 -9.98 17.04 15.15
N PRO A 238 -9.51 16.20 16.08
CA PRO A 238 -9.59 16.51 17.52
C PRO A 238 -8.54 17.51 18.00
N CYS A 239 -7.49 17.75 17.22
CA CYS A 239 -6.39 18.64 17.56
C CYS A 239 -6.76 20.12 17.35
N ALA A 240 -7.53 20.68 18.29
CA ALA A 240 -7.90 22.09 18.29
C ALA A 240 -6.68 23.02 18.20
N ILE A 241 -6.85 24.17 17.55
CA ILE A 241 -5.79 25.14 17.32
C ILE A 241 -6.02 26.38 18.18
N ASN A 242 -4.96 26.82 18.87
CA ASN A 242 -4.90 28.10 19.58
C ASN A 242 -3.45 28.60 19.52
N LEU A 243 -3.23 29.74 18.85
CA LEU A 243 -1.89 30.28 18.57
C LEU A 243 -1.47 31.37 19.54
N ASP A 244 -2.40 32.24 19.91
CA ASP A 244 -2.15 33.55 20.51
C ASP A 244 -3.01 33.85 21.74
N GLU A 245 -4.05 33.06 22.00
CA GLU A 245 -4.90 33.22 23.18
C GLU A 245 -4.38 32.46 24.40
N THR A 246 -4.87 32.88 25.57
CA THR A 246 -4.60 32.18 26.83
C THR A 246 -5.04 30.71 26.72
N GLY A 247 -4.18 29.79 27.18
CA GLY A 247 -4.44 28.35 27.09
C GLY A 247 -3.86 27.66 25.85
N ALA A 248 -3.14 28.37 24.97
CA ALA A 248 -2.45 27.79 23.79
C ALA A 248 -1.54 26.59 24.11
N VAL A 249 -1.04 26.48 25.35
CA VAL A 249 -0.26 25.31 25.82
C VAL A 249 -1.04 24.00 25.81
N GLY A 250 -2.38 24.05 25.80
CA GLY A 250 -3.28 22.89 25.72
C GLY A 250 -3.78 22.56 24.31
N ALA A 251 -3.24 23.21 23.26
CA ALA A 251 -3.72 23.10 21.88
C ALA A 251 -2.55 22.97 20.89
N VAL A 252 -2.86 22.77 19.60
CA VAL A 252 -1.89 23.01 18.53
C VAL A 252 -1.59 24.51 18.49
N ASN A 253 -0.34 24.85 18.80
CA ASN A 253 0.16 26.23 18.86
C ASN A 253 1.35 26.42 17.91
N MET A 254 1.93 27.62 17.90
CA MET A 254 3.03 27.95 16.98
C MET A 254 4.27 27.06 17.14
N GLU A 255 4.59 26.63 18.36
CA GLU A 255 5.74 25.75 18.61
C GLU A 255 5.48 24.34 18.06
N ARG A 256 4.26 23.82 18.18
CA ARG A 256 3.85 22.55 17.55
C ARG A 256 3.93 22.62 16.02
N LEU A 257 3.50 23.74 15.43
CA LEU A 257 3.58 23.97 13.98
C LEU A 257 5.03 24.10 13.49
N ASN A 258 5.92 24.70 14.29
CA ASN A 258 7.35 24.76 13.99
C ASN A 258 7.99 23.36 13.97
N LEU A 259 7.62 22.48 14.91
CA LEU A 259 8.06 21.08 14.90
C LEU A 259 7.62 20.39 13.61
N VAL A 260 6.34 20.51 13.24
CA VAL A 260 5.80 19.93 12.00
C VAL A 260 6.59 20.44 10.79
N SER A 261 6.75 21.75 10.64
CA SER A 261 7.53 22.36 9.54
C SER A 261 8.96 21.79 9.43
N SER A 262 9.66 21.64 10.57
CA SER A 262 11.00 21.07 10.60
C SER A 262 11.04 19.61 10.12
N ILE A 263 10.03 18.80 10.49
CA ILE A 263 9.94 17.40 10.06
C ILE A 263 9.66 17.32 8.55
N ILE A 264 8.76 18.17 8.03
CA ILE A 264 8.43 18.21 6.61
C ILE A 264 9.67 18.44 5.76
N GLN A 265 10.49 19.44 6.12
CA GLN A 265 11.72 19.74 5.39
C GLN A 265 12.68 18.54 5.38
N LYS A 266 12.89 17.90 6.54
CA LYS A 266 13.79 16.75 6.65
C LYS A 266 13.29 15.55 5.84
N ALA A 267 11.97 15.30 5.87
CA ALA A 267 11.36 14.17 5.18
C ALA A 267 11.50 14.30 3.66
N ARG A 268 11.21 15.49 3.13
CA ARG A 268 11.43 15.82 1.71
C ARG A 268 12.88 15.64 1.31
N GLN A 269 13.80 16.22 2.09
CA GLN A 269 15.23 16.13 1.83
C GLN A 269 15.71 14.67 1.78
N PHE A 270 15.26 13.82 2.71
CA PHE A 270 15.64 12.40 2.71
C PHE A 270 15.11 11.66 1.47
N CYS A 271 13.86 11.92 1.07
CA CYS A 271 13.28 11.29 -0.12
C CYS A 271 13.99 11.74 -1.41
N GLU A 272 14.26 13.03 -1.53
CA GLU A 272 14.90 13.66 -2.69
C GLU A 272 16.39 13.31 -2.82
N GLN A 273 17.11 13.22 -1.70
CA GLN A 273 18.58 13.05 -1.70
C GLN A 273 19.05 11.63 -1.40
N VAL A 274 18.19 10.75 -0.88
CA VAL A 274 18.58 9.37 -0.51
C VAL A 274 17.72 8.36 -1.26
N TYR A 275 16.41 8.35 -1.02
CA TYR A 275 15.53 7.31 -1.57
C TYR A 275 15.43 7.34 -3.11
N LEU A 276 15.03 8.46 -3.71
CA LEU A 276 14.89 8.53 -5.17
C LEU A 276 16.22 8.26 -5.90
N PRO A 277 17.37 8.83 -5.49
CA PRO A 277 18.65 8.52 -6.12
C PRO A 277 19.06 7.04 -5.98
N ASP A 278 18.82 6.41 -4.83
CA ASP A 278 19.12 4.98 -4.64
C ASP A 278 18.30 4.09 -5.58
N VAL A 279 17.03 4.42 -5.80
CA VAL A 279 16.20 3.70 -6.79
C VAL A 279 16.73 3.87 -8.20
N LEU A 280 17.16 5.08 -8.59
CA LEU A 280 17.77 5.30 -9.91
C LEU A 280 19.06 4.50 -10.07
N LEU A 281 19.90 4.46 -9.03
CA LEU A 281 21.12 3.66 -9.03
C LEU A 281 20.80 2.17 -9.18
N ILE A 282 19.92 1.62 -8.35
CA ILE A 282 19.52 0.21 -8.40
C ILE A 282 18.91 -0.11 -9.78
N ALA A 283 17.98 0.72 -10.26
CA ALA A 283 17.37 0.56 -11.57
C ALA A 283 18.40 0.50 -12.71
N SER A 284 19.50 1.26 -12.60
CA SER A 284 20.55 1.27 -13.62
C SER A 284 21.27 -0.08 -13.78
N TYR A 285 21.37 -0.88 -12.72
CA TYR A 285 21.96 -2.24 -12.74
C TYR A 285 20.94 -3.34 -13.08
N TYR A 286 19.66 -3.08 -12.82
CA TYR A 286 18.55 -4.01 -13.02
C TYR A 286 17.62 -3.61 -14.18
N LYS A 287 18.13 -2.95 -15.22
CA LYS A 287 17.30 -2.50 -16.37
C LYS A 287 16.52 -3.62 -17.06
N ASP A 288 16.98 -4.86 -16.98
CA ASP A 288 16.26 -6.04 -17.46
C ASP A 288 14.94 -6.28 -16.70
N TRP A 289 14.86 -5.90 -15.42
CA TRP A 289 13.63 -5.93 -14.63
C TRP A 289 12.57 -4.93 -15.09
N ALA A 290 12.90 -4.02 -16.02
CA ALA A 290 11.93 -3.21 -16.74
C ALA A 290 11.03 -4.01 -17.69
N LYS A 291 11.33 -5.30 -17.91
CA LYS A 291 10.56 -6.21 -18.78
C LYS A 291 9.95 -7.39 -18.02
N ILE A 292 10.05 -7.42 -16.70
CA ILE A 292 9.62 -8.52 -15.83
C ILE A 292 8.56 -7.98 -14.87
N GLY A 293 7.51 -8.75 -14.60
CA GLY A 293 6.53 -8.39 -13.58
C GLY A 293 5.58 -7.26 -13.95
N GLY A 294 5.32 -7.09 -15.25
CA GLY A 294 4.32 -6.16 -15.74
C GLY A 294 2.91 -6.57 -15.33
N GLY A 295 2.51 -7.80 -15.63
CA GLY A 295 1.17 -8.30 -15.32
C GLY A 295 0.10 -7.41 -15.92
N LEU A 296 -0.82 -6.95 -15.08
CA LEU A 296 -1.94 -6.10 -15.50
C LEU A 296 -1.56 -4.63 -15.72
N SER A 297 -0.37 -4.18 -15.31
CA SER A 297 0.01 -2.75 -15.39
C SER A 297 0.02 -2.16 -16.81
N SER A 298 0.21 -2.98 -17.84
CA SER A 298 0.11 -2.57 -19.25
C SER A 298 -1.31 -2.58 -19.82
N MET A 299 -2.29 -3.06 -19.04
CA MET A 299 -3.65 -3.35 -19.50
C MET A 299 -4.70 -2.61 -18.68
N ASN A 300 -4.75 -2.88 -17.37
CA ASN A 300 -5.87 -2.50 -16.51
C ASN A 300 -5.36 -1.83 -15.21
N LEU A 301 -5.73 -0.56 -15.01
CA LEU A 301 -5.27 0.26 -13.88
C LEU A 301 -6.45 0.98 -13.22
N LEU A 302 -6.42 1.10 -11.89
CA LEU A 302 -7.48 1.76 -11.13
C LEU A 302 -6.91 2.66 -10.03
N ALA A 303 -7.45 3.88 -9.92
CA ALA A 303 -7.22 4.81 -8.83
C ALA A 303 -8.50 5.60 -8.51
N TYR A 304 -8.80 5.80 -7.22
CA TYR A 304 -9.94 6.60 -6.78
C TYR A 304 -9.60 8.08 -6.60
N GLY A 305 -8.31 8.41 -6.56
CA GLY A 305 -7.81 9.75 -6.32
C GLY A 305 -7.83 10.14 -4.85
N GLU A 306 -7.06 11.17 -4.50
CA GLU A 306 -6.85 11.59 -3.11
C GLU A 306 -6.40 13.04 -3.04
N PHE A 307 -6.32 13.55 -1.82
CA PHE A 307 -5.89 14.88 -1.44
C PHE A 307 -6.83 15.92 -2.04
N PRO A 308 -8.12 15.95 -1.62
CA PRO A 308 -9.04 17.01 -2.01
C PRO A 308 -8.46 18.34 -1.54
N ASP A 309 -8.22 19.25 -2.47
CA ASP A 309 -7.62 20.56 -2.17
C ASP A 309 -8.56 21.38 -1.30
N ASN A 310 -9.73 21.70 -1.85
CA ASN A 310 -10.81 22.33 -1.11
C ASN A 310 -11.57 21.32 -0.25
N PRO A 311 -11.99 21.70 0.96
CA PRO A 311 -12.68 20.80 1.87
C PRO A 311 -14.02 20.35 1.28
N ASN A 312 -14.38 19.09 1.51
CA ASN A 312 -15.67 18.47 1.16
C ASN A 312 -15.97 18.30 -0.34
N ASP A 313 -15.08 18.71 -1.23
CA ASP A 313 -15.20 18.43 -2.67
C ASP A 313 -14.34 17.22 -3.06
N TYR A 314 -14.99 16.08 -3.28
CA TYR A 314 -14.35 14.83 -3.68
C TYR A 314 -14.40 14.59 -5.20
N SER A 315 -14.67 15.63 -5.99
CA SER A 315 -14.61 15.58 -7.45
C SER A 315 -13.18 15.38 -7.96
N ALA A 316 -13.03 14.71 -9.11
CA ALA A 316 -11.71 14.48 -9.72
C ALA A 316 -10.93 15.78 -10.02
N SER A 317 -11.63 16.90 -10.22
CA SER A 317 -11.03 18.22 -10.43
C SER A 317 -10.37 18.80 -9.18
N ASN A 318 -10.83 18.41 -7.98
CA ASN A 318 -10.31 18.91 -6.71
C ASN A 318 -9.31 17.94 -6.05
N LEU A 319 -9.25 16.69 -6.52
CA LEU A 319 -8.29 15.69 -6.04
C LEU A 319 -6.91 15.90 -6.71
N LEU A 320 -5.91 16.25 -5.90
CA LEU A 320 -4.52 16.43 -6.36
C LEU A 320 -3.95 15.13 -6.95
N LEU A 321 -4.27 13.98 -6.35
CA LEU A 321 -3.87 12.68 -6.87
C LEU A 321 -4.90 12.16 -7.89
N PRO A 322 -4.46 11.74 -9.11
CA PRO A 322 -5.32 11.23 -10.18
C PRO A 322 -6.38 10.19 -9.76
N ARG A 323 -7.60 10.38 -10.31
CA ARG A 323 -8.70 9.41 -10.28
C ARG A 323 -8.98 8.93 -11.70
N GLY A 324 -9.22 7.63 -11.88
CA GLY A 324 -9.61 7.06 -13.17
C GLY A 324 -9.42 5.55 -13.24
N ALA A 325 -9.93 4.96 -14.32
CA ALA A 325 -9.72 3.57 -14.68
C ALA A 325 -9.28 3.45 -16.14
N ILE A 326 -8.29 2.60 -16.40
CA ILE A 326 -7.82 2.24 -17.74
C ILE A 326 -8.10 0.76 -17.92
N ILE A 327 -8.58 0.36 -19.11
CA ILE A 327 -8.93 -1.02 -19.45
C ILE A 327 -8.35 -1.38 -20.82
N ASN A 328 -7.96 -2.64 -20.98
CA ASN A 328 -7.51 -3.24 -22.25
C ASN A 328 -6.33 -2.48 -22.90
N GLY A 329 -5.49 -1.84 -22.10
CA GLY A 329 -4.32 -1.08 -22.57
C GLY A 329 -4.67 0.21 -23.32
N ARG A 330 -5.92 0.69 -23.22
CA ARG A 330 -6.39 1.93 -23.87
C ARG A 330 -6.08 3.14 -23.00
N PHE A 331 -4.80 3.52 -22.93
CA PHE A 331 -4.34 4.63 -22.10
C PHE A 331 -4.83 6.01 -22.59
N ASP A 332 -5.33 6.09 -23.82
CA ASP A 332 -6.03 7.24 -24.40
C ASP A 332 -7.47 7.40 -23.87
N GLU A 333 -8.06 6.34 -23.33
CA GLU A 333 -9.44 6.31 -22.81
C GLU A 333 -9.44 6.11 -21.28
N ILE A 334 -9.35 7.21 -20.52
CA ILE A 334 -9.38 7.16 -19.05
C ILE A 334 -10.82 7.29 -18.57
N HIS A 335 -11.40 6.18 -18.13
CA HIS A 335 -12.78 6.13 -17.66
C HIS A 335 -12.91 6.78 -16.27
N PRO A 336 -13.99 7.56 -16.02
CA PRO A 336 -14.31 8.01 -14.68
C PRO A 336 -14.73 6.81 -13.81
N VAL A 337 -14.46 6.92 -12.52
CA VAL A 337 -14.82 5.91 -11.52
C VAL A 337 -15.99 6.42 -10.69
N ASP A 338 -17.08 5.66 -10.59
CA ASP A 338 -18.22 5.91 -9.70
C ASP A 338 -18.37 4.77 -8.69
N LEU A 339 -18.15 5.09 -7.41
CA LEU A 339 -18.20 4.13 -6.32
C LEU A 339 -19.63 3.78 -5.90
N THR A 340 -20.63 4.54 -6.38
CA THR A 340 -22.05 4.34 -6.09
C THR A 340 -22.75 3.47 -7.13
N ALA A 341 -22.15 3.30 -8.31
CA ALA A 341 -22.68 2.45 -9.37
C ALA A 341 -22.56 0.96 -9.00
N PRO A 342 -23.67 0.20 -8.90
CA PRO A 342 -23.65 -1.19 -8.45
C PRO A 342 -23.00 -2.17 -9.44
N ASP A 343 -22.97 -1.81 -10.72
CA ASP A 343 -22.36 -2.62 -11.79
C ASP A 343 -20.88 -2.28 -12.01
N GLU A 344 -20.33 -1.36 -11.21
CA GLU A 344 -18.97 -0.88 -11.37
C GLU A 344 -17.98 -1.62 -10.47
N ILE A 345 -17.98 -1.39 -9.16
CA ILE A 345 -17.09 -2.10 -8.24
C ILE A 345 -17.85 -3.27 -7.63
N GLN A 346 -17.41 -4.48 -7.94
CA GLN A 346 -18.00 -5.70 -7.41
C GLN A 346 -16.91 -6.59 -6.85
N GLU A 347 -17.23 -7.34 -5.81
CA GLU A 347 -16.37 -8.39 -5.25
C GLU A 347 -16.99 -9.77 -5.45
N PHE A 348 -16.16 -10.72 -5.86
CA PHE A 348 -16.52 -12.11 -6.07
C PHE A 348 -15.87 -12.98 -5.00
N VAL A 349 -16.52 -14.09 -4.66
CA VAL A 349 -16.00 -15.08 -3.70
C VAL A 349 -15.95 -16.49 -4.29
N THR A 350 -15.98 -16.61 -5.62
CA THR A 350 -15.89 -17.89 -6.35
C THR A 350 -14.71 -18.71 -5.84
N HIS A 351 -13.52 -18.11 -5.81
CA HIS A 351 -12.28 -18.77 -5.37
C HIS A 351 -11.80 -18.30 -3.98
N SER A 352 -12.69 -17.73 -3.17
CA SER A 352 -12.39 -17.23 -1.81
C SER A 352 -13.16 -18.00 -0.75
N TRP A 353 -12.62 -18.15 0.46
CA TRP A 353 -13.24 -18.86 1.59
C TRP A 353 -14.39 -18.07 2.26
N TYR A 354 -15.36 -17.65 1.45
CA TYR A 354 -16.63 -17.03 1.85
C TYR A 354 -17.79 -17.63 1.07
N THR A 355 -19.02 -17.39 1.53
CA THR A 355 -20.24 -17.76 0.80
C THR A 355 -21.16 -16.55 0.59
N TYR A 356 -21.86 -16.54 -0.56
CA TYR A 356 -22.96 -15.61 -0.87
C TYR A 356 -24.32 -16.33 -0.87
N GLY A 357 -24.40 -17.49 -0.22
CA GLY A 357 -25.55 -18.38 -0.23
C GLY A 357 -25.59 -19.30 -1.46
N ASN A 358 -26.48 -20.29 -1.39
CA ASN A 358 -26.56 -21.38 -2.38
C ASN A 358 -26.90 -20.82 -3.78
N GLY A 359 -26.09 -21.19 -4.78
CA GLY A 359 -26.30 -20.80 -6.18
C GLY A 359 -25.86 -19.37 -6.55
N ASN A 360 -25.23 -18.63 -5.63
CA ASN A 360 -24.76 -17.26 -5.87
C ASN A 360 -23.23 -17.13 -5.88
N ASN A 361 -22.47 -18.24 -5.82
CA ASN A 361 -21.02 -18.17 -5.67
C ASN A 361 -20.31 -17.49 -6.86
N ASP A 362 -20.88 -17.56 -8.05
CA ASP A 362 -20.36 -16.93 -9.28
C ASP A 362 -20.82 -15.48 -9.49
N LYS A 363 -21.63 -14.92 -8.57
CA LYS A 363 -22.11 -13.54 -8.68
C LYS A 363 -21.19 -12.59 -7.93
N GLY A 364 -20.86 -11.46 -8.57
CA GLY A 364 -20.24 -10.33 -7.93
C GLY A 364 -21.27 -9.51 -7.16
N LEU A 365 -20.89 -9.00 -5.98
CA LEU A 365 -21.72 -8.08 -5.20
C LEU A 365 -21.02 -6.73 -5.08
N HIS A 366 -21.77 -5.65 -5.30
CA HIS A 366 -21.31 -4.31 -4.92
C HIS A 366 -21.15 -4.24 -3.40
N PRO A 367 -20.17 -3.50 -2.84
CA PRO A 367 -19.93 -3.47 -1.41
C PRO A 367 -21.11 -2.99 -0.55
N TRP A 368 -22.07 -2.21 -1.07
CA TRP A 368 -23.29 -1.96 -0.30
C TRP A 368 -24.13 -3.22 -0.08
N ASP A 369 -24.09 -4.17 -1.01
CA ASP A 369 -24.78 -5.45 -0.91
C ASP A 369 -23.82 -6.58 -0.51
N GLY A 370 -22.57 -6.24 -0.17
CA GLY A 370 -21.51 -7.17 0.18
C GLY A 370 -21.83 -7.99 1.42
N LEU A 371 -21.39 -9.25 1.39
CA LEU A 371 -21.54 -10.22 2.47
C LEU A 371 -20.17 -10.75 2.89
N THR A 372 -19.97 -10.94 4.18
CA THR A 372 -18.71 -11.45 4.73
C THR A 372 -19.01 -12.62 5.67
N GLU A 373 -19.46 -13.72 5.07
CA GLU A 373 -19.74 -14.98 5.76
C GLU A 373 -18.62 -15.99 5.44
N PRO A 374 -17.73 -16.32 6.40
CA PRO A 374 -16.59 -17.19 6.14
C PRO A 374 -17.03 -18.64 5.89
N GLN A 375 -16.47 -19.27 4.86
CA GLN A 375 -16.70 -20.67 4.52
C GLN A 375 -15.39 -21.31 4.04
N LEU A 376 -14.69 -21.96 4.98
CA LEU A 376 -13.48 -22.70 4.67
C LEU A 376 -13.85 -24.10 4.17
N VAL A 377 -13.68 -24.32 2.87
CA VAL A 377 -13.82 -25.60 2.18
C VAL A 377 -12.71 -25.69 1.13
N MET A 378 -12.09 -26.86 1.03
CA MET A 378 -11.02 -27.13 0.08
C MET A 378 -11.57 -27.92 -1.11
N GLY A 379 -10.95 -27.75 -2.29
CA GLY A 379 -11.36 -28.44 -3.51
C GLY A 379 -10.92 -29.91 -3.60
N GLU A 380 -11.29 -30.55 -4.71
CA GLU A 380 -11.02 -31.96 -4.98
C GLU A 380 -9.52 -32.29 -5.06
N HIS A 381 -8.72 -31.35 -5.58
CA HIS A 381 -7.29 -31.54 -5.84
C HIS A 381 -6.40 -31.01 -4.70
N TYR A 382 -7.00 -30.67 -3.56
CA TYR A 382 -6.30 -30.22 -2.37
C TYR A 382 -5.34 -31.30 -1.85
N LYS A 383 -4.11 -30.91 -1.51
CA LYS A 383 -3.15 -31.81 -0.86
C LYS A 383 -2.84 -31.31 0.53
N GLY A 384 -3.18 -32.13 1.52
CA GLY A 384 -2.92 -31.85 2.92
C GLY A 384 -4.04 -32.33 3.83
N THR A 385 -4.13 -31.73 5.00
CA THR A 385 -5.17 -31.95 6.00
C THR A 385 -5.82 -30.63 6.39
N LYS A 386 -6.80 -30.65 7.29
CA LYS A 386 -7.44 -29.42 7.78
C LYS A 386 -6.45 -28.42 8.41
N THR A 387 -5.35 -28.92 8.99
CA THR A 387 -4.35 -28.11 9.72
C THR A 387 -3.01 -28.02 9.00
N PHE A 388 -2.91 -28.60 7.80
CA PHE A 388 -1.66 -28.62 7.05
C PHE A 388 -1.95 -28.53 5.55
N ILE A 389 -1.45 -27.47 4.90
CA ILE A 389 -1.59 -27.25 3.47
C ILE A 389 -0.24 -27.59 2.81
N GLU A 390 -0.18 -28.71 2.11
CA GLU A 390 0.96 -29.01 1.24
C GLU A 390 0.82 -28.27 -0.09
N GLN A 391 -0.39 -28.26 -0.65
CA GLN A 391 -0.72 -27.64 -1.92
C GLN A 391 -2.18 -27.17 -1.91
N VAL A 392 -2.41 -25.91 -2.27
CA VAL A 392 -3.79 -25.41 -2.42
C VAL A 392 -4.41 -25.93 -3.73
N ASP A 393 -5.74 -26.03 -3.77
CA ASP A 393 -6.49 -26.29 -5.01
C ASP A 393 -7.04 -24.99 -5.59
N GLU A 394 -6.32 -24.43 -6.56
CA GLU A 394 -6.69 -23.19 -7.24
C GLU A 394 -7.87 -23.32 -8.22
N SER A 395 -8.43 -24.52 -8.39
CA SER A 395 -9.67 -24.73 -9.16
C SER A 395 -10.94 -24.53 -8.32
N ALA A 396 -10.79 -24.41 -7.00
CA ALA A 396 -11.86 -24.16 -6.03
C ALA A 396 -11.52 -22.92 -5.17
N LYS A 397 -11.94 -22.91 -3.90
CA LYS A 397 -11.61 -21.81 -2.97
C LYS A 397 -10.20 -21.96 -2.41
N TYR A 398 -9.39 -20.91 -2.53
CA TYR A 398 -7.97 -20.96 -2.16
C TYR A 398 -7.45 -19.77 -1.36
N SER A 399 -8.28 -18.78 -1.00
CA SER A 399 -7.79 -17.57 -0.33
C SER A 399 -8.81 -16.95 0.62
N TRP A 400 -8.33 -16.30 1.69
CA TRP A 400 -9.14 -15.42 2.54
C TRP A 400 -9.36 -14.02 1.94
N ILE A 401 -8.79 -13.74 0.78
CA ILE A 401 -8.96 -12.46 0.08
C ILE A 401 -10.16 -12.58 -0.86
N LYS A 402 -11.07 -11.61 -0.88
CA LYS A 402 -12.15 -11.51 -1.87
C LYS A 402 -11.60 -11.05 -3.23
N SER A 403 -12.38 -11.18 -4.30
CA SER A 403 -11.92 -10.90 -5.67
C SER A 403 -12.61 -9.67 -6.26
N PRO A 404 -12.15 -8.44 -5.96
CA PRO A 404 -12.77 -7.24 -6.51
C PRO A 404 -12.45 -7.07 -8.00
N ARG A 405 -13.42 -6.58 -8.75
CA ARG A 405 -13.38 -6.32 -10.20
C ARG A 405 -14.06 -4.99 -10.49
N TRP A 406 -13.55 -4.26 -11.47
CA TRP A 406 -14.15 -3.02 -11.96
C TRP A 406 -14.81 -3.28 -13.32
N LYS A 407 -16.14 -3.18 -13.38
CA LYS A 407 -16.98 -3.56 -14.53
C LYS A 407 -16.63 -4.95 -15.05
N GLY A 408 -16.38 -5.87 -14.13
CA GLY A 408 -15.97 -7.25 -14.43
C GLY A 408 -14.54 -7.41 -14.96
N HIS A 409 -13.65 -6.43 -14.80
CA HIS A 409 -12.23 -6.53 -15.14
C HIS A 409 -11.36 -6.60 -13.89
N ALA A 410 -10.37 -7.50 -13.88
CA ALA A 410 -9.30 -7.46 -12.88
C ALA A 410 -8.40 -6.24 -13.11
N MET A 411 -8.04 -5.55 -12.02
CA MET A 411 -7.33 -4.27 -12.04
C MET A 411 -6.05 -4.36 -11.23
N GLU A 412 -5.03 -3.60 -11.63
CA GLU A 412 -3.91 -3.25 -10.76
C GLU A 412 -4.13 -1.87 -10.13
N VAL A 413 -3.89 -1.77 -8.82
CA VAL A 413 -3.91 -0.52 -8.05
C VAL A 413 -2.54 -0.23 -7.44
N GLY A 414 -2.31 1.01 -7.01
CA GLY A 414 -1.10 1.43 -6.30
C GLY A 414 -0.33 2.55 -6.99
N PRO A 415 0.90 2.82 -6.55
CA PRO A 415 1.69 3.95 -7.06
C PRO A 415 1.83 3.93 -8.59
N LEU A 416 2.13 2.75 -9.18
CA LEU A 416 2.26 2.62 -10.63
C LEU A 416 0.96 2.96 -11.37
N ALA A 417 -0.18 2.46 -10.88
CA ALA A 417 -1.49 2.72 -11.47
C ALA A 417 -1.80 4.22 -11.51
N ARG A 418 -1.65 4.92 -10.38
CA ARG A 418 -1.94 6.37 -10.32
C ARG A 418 -0.98 7.17 -11.16
N TYR A 419 0.31 6.84 -11.12
CA TYR A 419 1.31 7.56 -11.90
C TYR A 419 1.04 7.39 -13.40
N LEU A 420 0.66 6.20 -13.85
CA LEU A 420 0.27 5.98 -15.25
C LEU A 420 -1.04 6.70 -15.60
N ILE A 421 -2.05 6.69 -14.73
CA ILE A 421 -3.29 7.45 -14.94
C ILE A 421 -2.97 8.95 -15.02
N GLY A 422 -2.23 9.51 -14.07
CA GLY A 422 -1.81 10.92 -14.05
C GLY A 422 -0.96 11.32 -15.24
N TYR A 423 -0.05 10.44 -15.65
CA TYR A 423 0.78 10.60 -16.84
C TYR A 423 -0.09 10.75 -18.10
N HIS A 424 -1.09 9.89 -18.28
CA HIS A 424 -1.97 9.90 -19.44
C HIS A 424 -3.11 10.93 -19.35
N GLN A 425 -3.45 11.39 -18.14
CA GLN A 425 -4.21 12.64 -17.93
C GLN A 425 -3.38 13.89 -18.26
N ASN A 426 -2.10 13.72 -18.63
CA ASN A 426 -1.18 14.78 -19.04
C ASN A 426 -0.91 15.81 -17.93
N LYS A 427 -0.95 15.37 -16.67
CA LYS A 427 -0.65 16.21 -15.50
C LYS A 427 0.88 16.36 -15.34
N PRO A 428 1.45 17.56 -15.46
CA PRO A 428 2.91 17.76 -15.47
C PRO A 428 3.58 17.30 -14.16
N GLU A 429 2.88 17.38 -13.03
CA GLU A 429 3.37 16.97 -11.70
C GLU A 429 3.74 15.48 -11.63
N PHE A 430 3.17 14.66 -12.52
CA PHE A 430 3.47 13.23 -12.65
C PHE A 430 4.25 12.93 -13.92
N LYS A 431 3.94 13.62 -15.02
CA LYS A 431 4.53 13.38 -16.33
C LYS A 431 6.01 13.74 -16.38
N GLU A 432 6.38 14.93 -15.90
CA GLU A 432 7.77 15.42 -15.99
C GLU A 432 8.73 14.58 -15.13
N PRO A 433 8.42 14.23 -13.86
CA PRO A 433 9.31 13.36 -13.08
C PRO A 433 9.46 11.96 -13.67
N VAL A 434 8.39 11.41 -14.28
CA VAL A 434 8.44 10.12 -14.98
C VAL A 434 9.33 10.20 -16.23
N ASP A 435 9.13 11.22 -17.06
CA ASP A 435 9.93 11.42 -18.29
C ASP A 435 11.41 11.63 -17.93
N GLN A 436 11.71 12.38 -16.88
CA GLN A 436 13.07 12.56 -16.37
C GLN A 436 13.69 11.25 -15.88
N LEU A 437 12.94 10.44 -15.11
CA LEU A 437 13.40 9.14 -14.63
C LEU A 437 13.73 8.20 -15.80
N LEU A 438 12.83 8.09 -16.77
CA LEU A 438 13.03 7.27 -17.96
C LEU A 438 14.22 7.75 -18.80
N SER A 439 14.38 9.06 -18.93
CA SER A 439 15.50 9.69 -19.64
C SER A 439 16.85 9.35 -18.99
N VAL A 440 16.99 9.52 -17.68
CA VAL A 440 18.22 9.18 -16.93
C VAL A 440 18.55 7.70 -17.05
N LEU A 441 17.53 6.84 -16.96
CA LEU A 441 17.70 5.39 -17.11
C LEU A 441 17.88 4.95 -18.56
N LYS A 442 17.63 5.82 -19.55
CA LYS A 442 17.58 5.51 -20.98
C LYS A 442 16.65 4.34 -21.27
N LEU A 443 15.45 4.38 -20.69
CA LEU A 443 14.41 3.37 -20.84
C LEU A 443 13.19 3.97 -21.56
N PRO A 444 12.46 3.17 -22.36
CA PRO A 444 11.26 3.63 -23.03
C PRO A 444 10.06 3.65 -22.04
N LYS A 445 8.92 4.21 -22.45
CA LYS A 445 7.72 4.32 -21.59
C LYS A 445 7.22 2.97 -21.10
N GLU A 446 7.29 1.96 -21.94
CA GLU A 446 6.84 0.60 -21.67
C GLU A 446 7.61 -0.04 -20.52
N ALA A 447 8.80 0.49 -20.16
CA ALA A 447 9.55 0.07 -18.98
C ALA A 447 8.78 0.29 -17.67
N LEU A 448 7.81 1.20 -17.65
CA LEU A 448 6.96 1.43 -16.48
C LEU A 448 6.07 0.21 -16.19
N PHE A 449 5.70 -0.57 -17.21
CA PHE A 449 4.85 -1.75 -17.07
C PHE A 449 5.63 -2.95 -16.53
N SER A 450 6.19 -2.82 -15.33
CA SER A 450 7.12 -3.80 -14.76
C SER A 450 7.24 -3.71 -13.25
N THR A 451 7.86 -4.73 -12.65
CA THR A 451 8.31 -4.73 -11.26
C THR A 451 9.22 -3.53 -10.97
N LEU A 452 10.16 -3.23 -11.87
CA LEU A 452 11.05 -2.08 -11.69
C LEU A 452 10.29 -0.74 -11.77
N GLY A 453 9.37 -0.63 -12.72
CA GLY A 453 8.51 0.54 -12.90
C GLY A 453 7.64 0.80 -11.67
N ARG A 454 7.13 -0.25 -11.02
CA ARG A 454 6.36 -0.14 -9.77
C ARG A 454 7.21 0.37 -8.61
N THR A 455 8.44 -0.09 -8.49
CA THR A 455 9.40 0.41 -7.50
C THR A 455 9.78 1.87 -7.77
N ALA A 456 9.99 2.24 -9.04
CA ALA A 456 10.27 3.61 -9.45
C ALA A 456 9.10 4.57 -9.15
N ALA A 457 7.86 4.18 -9.48
CA ALA A 457 6.67 4.98 -9.21
C ALA A 457 6.49 5.29 -7.72
N ARG A 458 6.80 4.35 -6.83
CA ARG A 458 6.74 4.54 -5.37
C ARG A 458 7.75 5.57 -4.87
N ALA A 459 8.97 5.56 -5.42
CA ALA A 459 9.97 6.55 -5.06
C ALA A 459 9.57 7.96 -5.53
N LEU A 460 9.07 8.08 -6.77
CA LEU A 460 8.50 9.33 -7.27
C LEU A 460 7.36 9.83 -6.39
N GLU A 461 6.46 8.93 -5.95
CA GLU A 461 5.32 9.27 -5.08
C GLU A 461 5.77 9.77 -3.71
N SER A 462 6.86 9.25 -3.14
CA SER A 462 7.41 9.75 -1.87
C SER A 462 7.85 11.22 -1.95
N VAL A 463 8.49 11.61 -3.06
CA VAL A 463 8.90 13.02 -3.29
C VAL A 463 7.69 13.90 -3.53
N TRP A 464 6.74 13.45 -4.36
CA TRP A 464 5.48 14.15 -4.59
C TRP A 464 4.71 14.35 -3.28
N ALA A 465 4.55 13.31 -2.47
CA ALA A 465 3.86 13.38 -1.19
C ALA A 465 4.57 14.30 -0.19
N GLY A 466 5.91 14.32 -0.20
CA GLY A 466 6.68 15.28 0.58
C GLY A 466 6.38 16.73 0.19
N ASN A 467 6.25 17.03 -1.11
CA ASN A 467 5.86 18.35 -1.59
C ASN A 467 4.39 18.69 -1.28
N THR A 468 3.49 17.73 -1.44
CA THR A 468 2.07 17.85 -1.06
C THR A 468 1.90 18.13 0.44
N LEU A 469 2.74 17.53 1.28
CA LEU A 469 2.78 17.78 2.71
C LEU A 469 3.16 19.24 3.03
N GLN A 470 4.17 19.79 2.36
CA GLN A 470 4.53 21.21 2.48
C GLN A 470 3.39 22.12 1.99
N TYR A 471 2.78 21.77 0.85
CA TYR A 471 1.67 22.53 0.28
C TYR A 471 0.48 22.68 1.26
N PHE A 472 0.03 21.58 1.87
CA PHE A 472 -1.07 21.63 2.84
C PHE A 472 -0.67 22.29 4.17
N PHE A 473 0.59 22.19 4.58
CA PHE A 473 1.09 22.97 5.71
C PHE A 473 1.02 24.47 5.42
N ASP A 474 1.45 24.91 4.23
CA ASP A 474 1.37 26.31 3.83
C ASP A 474 -0.08 26.79 3.70
N ARG A 475 -1.00 25.94 3.24
CA ARG A 475 -2.44 26.24 3.22
C ARG A 475 -2.99 26.44 4.63
N LEU A 476 -2.70 25.51 5.55
CA LEU A 476 -3.06 25.65 6.96
C LEU A 476 -2.52 26.97 7.53
N MET A 477 -1.23 27.28 7.31
CA MET A 477 -0.64 28.53 7.79
C MET A 477 -1.28 29.79 7.18
N ARG A 478 -1.78 29.75 5.94
CA ARG A 478 -2.54 30.86 5.34
C ARG A 478 -3.89 31.05 6.02
N ASN A 479 -4.65 29.99 6.25
CA ASN A 479 -5.93 30.04 6.97
C ASN A 479 -5.75 30.64 8.37
N LEU A 480 -4.72 30.17 9.09
CA LEU A 480 -4.38 30.65 10.42
C LEU A 480 -4.00 32.14 10.44
N LYS A 481 -3.23 32.61 9.45
CA LYS A 481 -2.92 34.05 9.31
C LYS A 481 -4.15 34.90 9.02
N SER A 482 -5.18 34.34 8.38
CA SER A 482 -6.46 35.01 8.17
C SER A 482 -7.43 34.91 9.35
N GLY A 483 -7.04 34.23 10.44
CA GLY A 483 -7.85 34.06 11.64
C GLY A 483 -8.79 32.85 11.64
N ASP A 484 -8.76 32.00 10.61
CA ASP A 484 -9.54 30.75 10.61
C ASP A 484 -8.78 29.64 11.36
N THR A 485 -9.29 29.28 12.53
CA THR A 485 -8.75 28.22 13.41
C THR A 485 -9.70 27.04 13.59
N ALA A 486 -10.82 26.98 12.86
CA ALA A 486 -11.85 25.96 13.06
C ALA A 486 -11.34 24.57 12.64
N THR A 487 -11.56 23.56 13.49
CA THR A 487 -11.03 22.18 13.28
C THR A 487 -12.08 21.07 13.33
N ALA A 488 -13.30 21.36 13.80
CA ALA A 488 -14.39 20.39 13.81
C ALA A 488 -15.74 21.07 13.59
N ASN A 489 -16.60 20.42 12.80
CA ASN A 489 -18.02 20.70 12.73
C ASN A 489 -18.77 19.70 13.61
N VAL A 490 -19.56 20.21 14.56
CA VAL A 490 -20.28 19.40 15.56
C VAL A 490 -21.79 19.49 15.43
N THR A 491 -22.33 20.09 14.35
CA THR A 491 -23.79 20.26 14.17
C THR A 491 -24.54 18.93 14.11
N LEU A 492 -23.90 17.89 13.59
CA LEU A 492 -24.45 16.53 13.47
C LEU A 492 -23.65 15.52 14.31
N TRP A 493 -23.05 15.96 15.42
CA TRP A 493 -22.31 15.07 16.31
C TRP A 493 -23.25 14.14 17.10
N GLU A 494 -24.43 14.62 17.49
CA GLU A 494 -25.36 13.83 18.29
C GLU A 494 -26.22 12.89 17.42
N PRO A 495 -26.38 11.60 17.78
CA PRO A 495 -27.08 10.63 16.94
C PRO A 495 -28.56 10.90 16.69
N ASP A 496 -29.21 11.68 17.55
CA ASP A 496 -30.60 12.10 17.39
C ASP A 496 -30.80 13.12 16.25
N THR A 497 -29.72 13.73 15.76
CA THR A 497 -29.72 14.63 14.60
C THR A 497 -29.59 13.90 13.26
N TRP A 498 -29.27 12.60 13.27
CA TRP A 498 -29.00 11.84 12.06
C TRP A 498 -30.29 11.40 11.36
N PRO A 499 -30.25 11.21 10.02
CA PRO A 499 -31.31 10.49 9.33
C PRO A 499 -31.54 9.10 9.94
N THR A 500 -32.80 8.63 9.95
CA THR A 500 -33.13 7.28 10.45
C THR A 500 -32.36 6.19 9.71
N SER A 501 -32.13 6.37 8.41
CA SER A 501 -31.30 5.50 7.58
C SER A 501 -30.49 6.31 6.57
N ALA A 502 -29.22 5.98 6.38
CA ALA A 502 -28.36 6.62 5.38
C ALA A 502 -27.29 5.66 4.85
N LYS A 503 -26.89 5.83 3.59
CA LYS A 503 -25.75 5.11 3.00
C LYS A 503 -24.63 6.10 2.71
N GLY A 504 -23.39 5.69 2.90
CA GLY A 504 -22.24 6.50 2.55
C GLY A 504 -21.11 5.69 1.95
N VAL A 505 -20.29 6.37 1.16
CA VAL A 505 -19.01 5.87 0.66
C VAL A 505 -17.91 6.83 1.07
N GLY A 506 -16.90 6.30 1.72
CA GLY A 506 -15.63 6.98 1.92
C GLY A 506 -14.59 6.35 1.02
N PHE A 507 -13.76 7.16 0.41
CA PHE A 507 -12.63 6.67 -0.34
C PHE A 507 -11.37 7.46 -0.02
N SER A 508 -10.25 6.80 -0.26
CA SER A 508 -8.91 7.36 -0.18
C SER A 508 -8.01 6.62 -1.15
N GLU A 509 -6.84 7.20 -1.36
CA GLU A 509 -5.76 6.53 -2.05
C GLU A 509 -4.68 6.24 -0.98
N ALA A 510 -4.73 5.05 -0.39
CA ALA A 510 -3.76 4.56 0.61
C ALA A 510 -2.39 4.37 -0.05
N PRO A 511 -1.26 4.18 0.65
CA PRO A 511 0.04 3.98 -0.01
C PRO A 511 0.03 2.88 -1.09
N ARG A 512 -0.74 1.81 -0.87
CA ARG A 512 -0.78 0.61 -1.73
C ARG A 512 -1.81 0.62 -2.86
N GLY A 513 -2.81 1.51 -2.84
CA GLY A 513 -3.81 1.59 -3.92
C GLY A 513 -5.11 2.27 -3.51
N ALA A 514 -6.13 2.00 -4.32
CA ALA A 514 -7.48 2.49 -4.17
C ALA A 514 -8.18 1.81 -2.98
N LEU A 515 -8.62 2.60 -2.00
CA LEU A 515 -9.29 2.15 -0.78
C LEU A 515 -10.70 2.75 -0.70
N GLY A 516 -11.71 1.89 -0.52
CA GLY A 516 -13.10 2.30 -0.31
C GLY A 516 -13.74 1.62 0.89
N HIS A 517 -14.49 2.39 1.68
CA HIS A 517 -15.38 1.89 2.74
C HIS A 517 -16.82 2.27 2.39
N TRP A 518 -17.69 1.27 2.36
CA TRP A 518 -19.12 1.43 2.13
C TRP A 518 -19.86 1.09 3.40
N LEU A 519 -20.71 1.99 3.88
CA LEU A 519 -21.50 1.76 5.07
C LEU A 519 -22.96 2.12 4.90
N LYS A 520 -23.81 1.44 5.66
CA LYS A 520 -25.22 1.78 5.88
C LYS A 520 -25.42 2.02 7.37
N ILE A 521 -26.03 3.15 7.69
CA ILE A 521 -26.47 3.53 9.03
C ILE A 521 -27.97 3.30 9.09
N GLU A 522 -28.45 2.61 10.12
CA GLU A 522 -29.87 2.48 10.44
C GLU A 522 -30.07 2.63 11.93
N ASN A 523 -31.07 3.40 12.33
CA ASN A 523 -31.44 3.62 13.73
C ASN A 523 -30.22 3.94 14.63
N GLN A 524 -29.41 4.90 14.19
CA GLN A 524 -28.20 5.39 14.88
C GLN A 524 -27.07 4.36 15.05
N LYS A 525 -27.10 3.26 14.30
CA LYS A 525 -26.11 2.19 14.37
C LYS A 525 -25.68 1.77 12.96
N ILE A 526 -24.50 1.18 12.87
CA ILE A 526 -24.01 0.60 11.62
C ILE A 526 -24.81 -0.68 11.34
N ASP A 527 -25.54 -0.71 10.23
CA ASP A 527 -26.21 -1.91 9.71
C ASP A 527 -25.22 -2.78 8.92
N SER A 528 -24.49 -2.17 7.99
CA SER A 528 -23.45 -2.82 7.20
C SER A 528 -22.23 -1.93 7.03
N TYR A 529 -21.06 -2.57 6.95
CA TYR A 529 -19.77 -1.94 6.72
C TYR A 529 -18.91 -2.89 5.90
N GLN A 530 -18.53 -2.49 4.70
CA GLN A 530 -17.73 -3.29 3.76
C GLN A 530 -16.50 -2.49 3.31
N CYS A 531 -15.38 -3.18 3.20
CA CYS A 531 -14.07 -2.59 2.89
C CYS A 531 -13.49 -3.27 1.65
N VAL A 532 -13.31 -2.52 0.56
CA VAL A 532 -12.51 -2.98 -0.57
C VAL A 532 -11.17 -2.26 -0.55
N VAL A 533 -10.13 -3.00 -0.17
CA VAL A 533 -8.82 -2.48 0.21
C VAL A 533 -7.79 -2.75 -0.88
N PRO A 534 -6.70 -1.97 -1.02
CA PRO A 534 -5.80 -2.08 -2.18
C PRO A 534 -5.21 -3.46 -2.44
N THR A 535 -4.68 -4.12 -1.40
CA THR A 535 -4.12 -5.47 -1.56
C THR A 535 -5.21 -6.50 -1.88
N THR A 536 -6.48 -6.23 -1.58
CA THR A 536 -7.61 -7.06 -2.03
C THR A 536 -7.73 -7.05 -3.56
N TRP A 537 -7.49 -5.92 -4.21
CA TRP A 537 -7.42 -5.82 -5.67
C TRP A 537 -6.24 -6.60 -6.23
N ASN A 538 -5.04 -6.32 -5.70
CA ASN A 538 -3.83 -6.84 -6.32
C ASN A 538 -3.60 -8.34 -6.02
N ALA A 539 -3.90 -8.79 -4.80
CA ALA A 539 -3.74 -10.18 -4.34
C ALA A 539 -5.06 -10.98 -4.37
N GLY A 540 -6.14 -10.38 -4.88
CA GLY A 540 -7.43 -11.05 -5.01
C GLY A 540 -7.30 -12.31 -5.87
N PRO A 541 -7.96 -13.43 -5.48
CA PRO A 541 -7.90 -14.66 -6.26
C PRO A 541 -8.71 -14.53 -7.56
N ARG A 542 -8.82 -15.64 -8.29
CA ARG A 542 -9.63 -15.76 -9.50
C ARG A 542 -11.12 -15.56 -9.21
N ASP A 543 -11.88 -15.17 -10.23
CA ASP A 543 -13.34 -15.00 -10.17
C ASP A 543 -14.07 -16.05 -10.99
N ASP A 544 -15.37 -15.83 -11.24
CA ASP A 544 -16.26 -16.68 -12.03
C ASP A 544 -15.77 -16.96 -13.46
N LYS A 545 -14.99 -16.03 -14.05
CA LYS A 545 -14.44 -16.18 -15.41
C LYS A 545 -13.05 -16.81 -15.41
N GLY A 546 -12.48 -17.08 -14.24
CA GLY A 546 -11.11 -17.54 -14.10
C GLY A 546 -10.06 -16.47 -14.46
N GLN A 547 -10.41 -15.19 -14.50
CA GLN A 547 -9.38 -14.15 -14.69
C GLN A 547 -8.55 -13.97 -13.41
N ILE A 548 -7.24 -13.83 -13.60
CA ILE A 548 -6.25 -13.74 -12.53
C ILE A 548 -6.07 -12.31 -12.03
N GLY A 549 -5.68 -12.20 -10.76
CA GLY A 549 -5.36 -10.92 -10.11
C GLY A 549 -3.99 -10.36 -10.52
N ALA A 550 -3.67 -9.15 -10.04
CA ALA A 550 -2.44 -8.45 -10.43
C ALA A 550 -1.16 -9.20 -10.02
N TYR A 551 -1.15 -9.83 -8.83
CA TYR A 551 0.02 -10.58 -8.34
C TYR A 551 0.29 -11.82 -9.19
N GLU A 552 -0.76 -12.61 -9.44
CA GLU A 552 -0.66 -13.81 -10.27
C GLU A 552 -0.21 -13.44 -11.68
N ALA A 553 -0.82 -12.42 -12.29
CA ALA A 553 -0.46 -11.94 -13.62
C ALA A 553 0.98 -11.41 -13.71
N ALA A 554 1.48 -10.75 -12.66
CA ALA A 554 2.85 -10.23 -12.66
C ALA A 554 3.89 -11.36 -12.51
N LEU A 555 3.57 -12.46 -11.83
CA LEU A 555 4.50 -13.59 -11.70
C LEU A 555 4.60 -14.41 -12.99
N MET A 556 3.54 -14.46 -13.80
CA MET A 556 3.52 -15.18 -15.07
C MET A 556 4.68 -14.80 -16.00
N GLY A 557 5.34 -15.82 -16.58
CA GLY A 557 6.47 -15.62 -17.50
C GLY A 557 7.80 -15.27 -16.82
N THR A 558 7.86 -15.20 -15.50
CA THR A 558 9.10 -14.95 -14.76
C THR A 558 10.00 -16.18 -14.81
N LYS A 559 11.28 -15.99 -15.14
CA LYS A 559 12.30 -17.05 -15.09
C LYS A 559 12.96 -17.08 -13.71
N LEU A 560 12.96 -18.25 -13.06
CA LEU A 560 13.74 -18.47 -11.84
C LEU A 560 15.15 -18.96 -12.19
N ALA A 561 16.17 -18.24 -11.74
CA ALA A 561 17.55 -18.71 -11.89
C ALA A 561 17.80 -19.95 -11.03
N VAL A 562 17.29 -19.96 -9.80
CA VAL A 562 17.40 -21.08 -8.85
C VAL A 562 16.02 -21.36 -8.25
N PRO A 563 15.31 -22.43 -8.69
CA PRO A 563 13.94 -22.70 -8.23
C PRO A 563 13.76 -22.85 -6.71
N ASP A 564 14.79 -23.33 -6.00
CA ASP A 564 14.77 -23.48 -4.53
C ASP A 564 14.97 -22.14 -3.79
N GLN A 565 15.35 -21.08 -4.51
CA GLN A 565 15.62 -19.75 -3.97
C GLN A 565 14.73 -18.72 -4.68
N PRO A 566 13.50 -18.48 -4.21
CA PRO A 566 12.45 -17.74 -4.93
C PRO A 566 12.67 -16.21 -4.96
N LEU A 567 13.90 -15.73 -5.14
CA LEU A 567 14.25 -14.31 -5.11
C LEU A 567 13.46 -13.52 -6.16
N GLU A 568 13.28 -14.06 -7.36
CA GLU A 568 12.53 -13.39 -8.43
C GLU A 568 11.04 -13.25 -8.11
N ILE A 569 10.45 -14.26 -7.46
CA ILE A 569 9.06 -14.21 -6.97
C ILE A 569 8.93 -13.10 -5.92
N LEU A 570 9.86 -13.05 -4.96
CA LEU A 570 9.88 -12.04 -3.91
C LEU A 570 10.00 -10.62 -4.48
N ARG A 571 10.91 -10.39 -5.44
CA ARG A 571 11.05 -9.09 -6.12
C ARG A 571 9.73 -8.61 -6.69
N THR A 572 9.04 -9.45 -7.45
CA THR A 572 7.78 -9.05 -8.08
C THR A 572 6.70 -8.79 -7.04
N LEU A 573 6.48 -9.70 -6.09
CA LEU A 573 5.47 -9.51 -5.04
C LEU A 573 5.74 -8.28 -4.19
N HIS A 574 6.97 -8.10 -3.69
CA HIS A 574 7.33 -6.94 -2.86
C HIS A 574 7.22 -5.63 -3.61
N SER A 575 7.35 -5.58 -4.94
CA SER A 575 7.14 -4.34 -5.69
C SER A 575 5.73 -3.78 -5.55
N PHE A 576 4.73 -4.61 -5.25
CA PHE A 576 3.36 -4.20 -4.96
C PHE A 576 3.14 -3.75 -3.51
N ASP A 577 4.13 -3.91 -2.64
CA ASP A 577 4.03 -3.63 -1.21
C ASP A 577 2.85 -4.38 -0.53
N PRO A 578 2.88 -5.73 -0.51
CA PRO A 578 1.76 -6.51 -0.01
C PRO A 578 1.46 -6.23 1.47
N CYS A 579 0.18 -5.94 1.76
CA CYS A 579 -0.29 -5.80 3.12
C CYS A 579 -1.55 -6.63 3.34
N LEU A 580 -1.37 -7.80 3.95
CA LEU A 580 -2.42 -8.79 4.01
C LEU A 580 -3.35 -8.57 5.18
N ALA A 581 -2.93 -7.87 6.24
CA ALA A 581 -3.87 -7.30 7.18
C ALA A 581 -4.80 -6.30 6.53
N CYS A 582 -4.31 -5.42 5.64
CA CYS A 582 -5.20 -4.54 4.90
C CYS A 582 -6.17 -5.42 4.03
N SER A 583 -5.72 -6.56 3.46
CA SER A 583 -6.56 -7.44 2.62
C SER A 583 -7.59 -8.35 3.32
N THR A 584 -7.36 -8.77 4.56
CA THR A 584 -8.24 -9.74 5.27
C THR A 584 -8.56 -9.36 6.71
N HIS A 585 -7.94 -8.27 7.17
CA HIS A 585 -8.04 -7.68 8.49
C HIS A 585 -7.59 -8.68 9.60
N VAL A 586 -6.44 -8.49 10.35
CA VAL A 586 -5.84 -9.20 11.58
C VAL A 586 -6.08 -8.77 13.08
N ILE A 587 -6.32 -9.69 14.04
CA ILE A 587 -6.13 -9.52 15.51
C ILE A 587 -5.35 -10.75 16.03
N ASP A 588 -4.56 -10.52 17.08
CA ASP A 588 -3.52 -11.36 17.71
C ASP A 588 -3.99 -12.67 18.39
N ASN A 589 -3.06 -13.62 18.50
CA ASN A 589 -3.18 -15.07 18.73
C ASN A 589 -3.45 -15.53 20.18
N HIS A 590 -3.91 -14.66 21.09
CA HIS A 590 -3.97 -15.01 22.52
C HIS A 590 -5.34 -15.10 23.15
N GLY A 591 -6.45 -15.00 22.38
CA GLY A 591 -7.78 -15.48 22.80
C GLY A 591 -8.32 -14.99 24.16
N GLY A 592 -7.68 -13.99 24.77
CA GLY A 592 -8.03 -13.44 26.07
C GLY A 592 -8.95 -12.23 25.91
N GLU A 593 -9.90 -12.11 26.83
CA GLU A 593 -10.76 -10.93 26.95
C GLU A 593 -9.88 -9.67 27.14
N LEU A 594 -9.88 -8.77 26.15
CA LEU A 594 -8.93 -7.64 26.10
C LEU A 594 -9.30 -6.48 27.04
N VAL A 595 -10.59 -6.12 27.17
CA VAL A 595 -11.08 -5.06 28.07
C VAL A 595 -12.56 -5.27 28.37
N ARG A 596 -12.96 -5.18 29.64
CA ARG A 596 -14.34 -4.97 30.08
C ARG A 596 -14.52 -3.51 30.47
N VAL A 597 -15.16 -2.71 29.62
CA VAL A 597 -15.54 -1.32 29.99
C VAL A 597 -16.89 -1.38 30.67
N GLN A 598 -16.91 -1.14 31.97
CA GLN A 598 -18.14 -0.86 32.71
C GLN A 598 -18.33 0.65 32.71
N VAL A 599 -19.27 1.15 31.92
CA VAL A 599 -19.71 2.56 31.98
C VAL A 599 -20.54 2.71 33.25
N ARG A 600 -20.13 3.60 34.15
CA ARG A 600 -20.97 4.12 35.23
C ARG A 600 -21.64 5.39 34.77
#